data_AF-A0A1I7EDN4-F1
#
_entry.id   AF-A0A1I7EDN4-F1
#
_cell.length_a   1.000
_cell.length_b   1.000
_cell.length_c   1.000
_cell.angle_alpha   90.00
_cell.angle_beta   90.00
_cell.angle_gamma   90.00
#
_symmetry.space_group_name_H-M   'P 1'
#
loop_
_entity.id
_entity.type
_entity.pdbx_description
1 polymer ?
#
loop_
_entity_poly.entity_id
_entity_poly.type
_entity_poly.pdbx_seq_one_letter_code
_entity_poly.pdbx_strand_id
1 'polypeptide(L)'
;MVIKRSDLGSIDFSDISTGESIAEIHPGEILRCEFLEPLGMSVNALALALRVPAPRINDIVRGKRAISADTALRLERYFGASAQFWLNLQIAYDLRVATAAAGEQIEREIEPMPKANRPKMPKVPAEHARAAALATHVAGHVTAIKARRKA
;
A
#
# COMPACT_ATOMS: atom_id res chain seq x y z
N MET A 1 -28.14 14.65 6.15
CA MET A 1 -28.31 14.51 4.69
C MET A 1 -28.51 13.03 4.40
N VAL A 2 -29.70 12.64 3.92
CA VAL A 2 -30.06 11.23 3.65
C VAL A 2 -30.13 11.06 2.15
N ILE A 3 -29.16 10.36 1.56
CA ILE A 3 -29.13 10.08 0.12
C ILE A 3 -29.87 8.75 -0.08
N LYS A 4 -30.96 8.75 -0.85
CA LYS A 4 -31.68 7.52 -1.17
C LYS A 4 -30.90 6.74 -2.23
N ARG A 5 -30.82 5.42 -2.07
CA ARG A 5 -30.08 4.52 -2.99
C ARG A 5 -30.58 4.59 -4.44
N SER A 6 -31.85 4.95 -4.66
CA SER A 6 -32.46 5.19 -5.97
C SER A 6 -31.81 6.35 -6.72
N ASP A 7 -31.27 7.32 -5.99
CA ASP A 7 -30.83 8.60 -6.56
C ASP A 7 -29.38 8.50 -7.05
N LEU A 8 -28.63 7.47 -6.64
CA LEU A 8 -27.23 7.23 -7.02
C LEU A 8 -27.02 7.03 -8.53
N GLY A 9 -28.06 6.61 -9.27
CA GLY A 9 -27.97 6.38 -10.71
C GLY A 9 -27.97 7.66 -11.55
N SER A 10 -28.41 8.80 -10.99
CA SER A 10 -28.53 10.09 -11.67
C SER A 10 -27.48 11.12 -11.25
N ILE A 11 -26.60 10.78 -10.30
CA ILE A 11 -25.59 11.72 -9.81
C ILE A 11 -24.45 11.78 -10.82
N ASP A 12 -24.23 12.97 -11.36
CA ASP A 12 -23.06 13.27 -12.16
C ASP A 12 -21.84 13.42 -11.25
N PHE A 13 -20.86 12.55 -11.44
CA PHE A 13 -19.59 12.54 -10.71
C PHE A 13 -18.44 13.08 -11.57
N SER A 14 -18.73 13.69 -12.73
CA SER A 14 -17.72 14.28 -13.61
C SER A 14 -16.89 15.36 -12.88
N ASP A 15 -17.50 16.14 -12.00
CA ASP A 15 -16.85 17.20 -11.20
C ASP A 15 -15.80 16.68 -10.20
N ILE A 16 -15.84 15.39 -9.82
CA ILE A 16 -14.86 14.78 -8.92
C ILE A 16 -13.87 13.86 -9.66
N SER A 17 -14.11 13.59 -10.94
CA SER A 17 -13.23 12.77 -11.77
C SER A 17 -12.22 13.68 -12.46
N THR A 18 -11.32 14.29 -11.67
CA THR A 18 -10.26 15.17 -12.18
C THR A 18 -9.30 14.44 -13.12
N GLY A 19 -9.33 13.10 -13.16
CA GLY A 19 -8.40 12.27 -13.93
C GLY A 19 -6.96 12.29 -13.37
N GLU A 20 -6.72 13.07 -12.32
CA GLU A 20 -5.44 13.16 -11.65
C GLU A 20 -5.14 11.86 -10.90
N SER A 21 -3.99 11.28 -11.19
CA SER A 21 -3.48 10.12 -10.45
C SER A 21 -3.28 10.52 -8.98
N ILE A 22 -3.86 9.75 -8.05
CA ILE A 22 -3.67 9.97 -6.62
C ILE A 22 -2.16 9.92 -6.33
N ALA A 23 -1.63 10.96 -5.70
CA ALA A 23 -0.22 11.06 -5.36
C ALA A 23 0.29 9.79 -4.65
N GLU A 24 1.51 9.39 -4.97
CA GLU A 24 2.18 8.24 -4.38
C GLU A 24 2.57 8.55 -2.93
N ILE A 25 1.72 8.17 -1.98
CA ILE A 25 1.98 8.42 -0.56
C ILE A 25 3.01 7.43 -0.05
N HIS A 26 4.21 7.92 0.25
CA HIS A 26 5.26 7.11 0.85
C HIS A 26 4.90 6.77 2.32
N PRO A 27 5.18 5.55 2.82
CA PRO A 27 4.86 5.16 4.21
C PRO A 27 5.47 6.08 5.27
N GLY A 28 6.60 6.70 4.96
CA GLY A 28 7.23 7.70 5.82
C GLY A 28 6.45 8.99 6.00
N GLU A 29 5.60 9.35 5.04
CA GLU A 29 4.66 10.47 5.18
C GLU A 29 3.56 10.12 6.17
N ILE A 30 3.02 8.89 6.09
CA ILE A 30 2.06 8.37 7.06
C ILE A 30 2.68 8.33 8.46
N LEU A 31 3.92 7.86 8.59
CA LEU A 31 4.64 7.90 9.85
C LEU A 31 4.75 9.32 10.42
N ARG A 32 4.96 10.33 9.57
CA ARG A 32 5.05 11.73 10.00
C ARG A 32 3.68 12.27 10.43
N CYS A 33 2.70 12.23 9.52
CA CYS A 33 1.41 12.89 9.69
C CYS A 33 0.51 12.20 10.73
N GLU A 34 0.52 10.86 10.78
CA GLU A 34 -0.41 10.10 11.63
C GLU A 34 0.19 9.72 12.99
N PHE A 35 1.52 9.78 13.15
CA PHE A 35 2.19 9.38 14.40
C PHE A 35 3.05 10.50 14.99
N LEU A 36 4.03 11.03 14.25
CA LEU A 36 4.97 12.00 14.82
C LEU A 36 4.32 13.35 15.13
N GLU A 37 3.54 13.91 14.19
CA GLU A 37 2.88 15.20 14.35
C GLU A 37 1.85 15.19 15.49
N PRO A 38 0.93 14.21 15.60
CA PRO A 38 -0.03 14.15 16.70
C PRO A 38 0.62 13.93 18.07
N LEU A 39 1.78 13.27 18.11
CA LEU A 39 2.55 13.05 19.34
C LEU A 39 3.51 14.20 19.68
N GLY A 40 3.64 15.21 18.81
CA GLY A 40 4.65 16.27 18.95
C GLY A 40 6.08 15.71 18.99
N MET A 41 6.32 14.55 18.38
CA MET A 41 7.55 13.79 18.50
C MET A 41 8.52 14.12 17.36
N SER A 42 9.77 14.43 17.70
CA SER A 42 10.80 14.62 16.69
C SER A 42 11.30 13.30 16.10
N VAL A 43 11.80 13.34 14.86
CA VAL A 43 12.47 12.22 14.19
C VAL A 43 13.63 11.65 15.04
N ASN A 44 14.38 12.53 15.70
CA ASN A 44 15.48 12.12 16.58
C ASN A 44 14.99 11.39 17.83
N ALA A 45 13.89 11.85 18.43
CA ALA A 45 13.27 11.18 19.56
C ALA A 45 12.79 9.77 19.19
N LEU A 46 12.14 9.62 18.02
CA LEU A 46 11.75 8.30 17.51
C LEU A 46 12.97 7.42 17.25
N ALA A 47 14.01 7.92 16.60
CA ALA A 47 15.22 7.14 16.31
C ALA A 47 15.88 6.60 17.58
N LEU A 48 15.94 7.42 18.65
CA LEU A 48 16.45 7.01 19.95
C LEU A 48 15.57 5.91 20.58
N ALA A 49 14.25 6.09 20.54
CA ALA A 49 13.30 5.11 21.06
C ALA A 49 13.37 3.74 20.34
N LEU A 50 13.55 3.77 19.02
CA LEU A 50 13.69 2.56 18.19
C LEU A 50 15.11 1.96 18.22
N ARG A 51 16.08 2.64 18.85
CA ARG A 51 17.51 2.28 18.87
C ARG A 51 18.08 2.10 17.47
N VAL A 52 17.83 3.06 16.59
CA VAL A 52 18.38 3.10 15.23
C VAL A 52 19.04 4.46 14.95
N PRO A 53 19.96 4.56 13.97
CA PRO A 53 20.56 5.83 13.62
C PRO A 53 19.49 6.84 13.15
N ALA A 54 19.56 8.08 13.64
CA ALA A 54 18.65 9.16 13.23
C ALA A 54 18.55 9.37 11.71
N PRO A 55 19.64 9.28 10.92
CA PRO A 55 19.54 9.37 9.46
C PRO A 55 18.59 8.34 8.85
N ARG A 56 18.47 7.14 9.44
CA ARG A 56 17.57 6.09 8.95
C ARG A 56 16.12 6.55 8.99
N ILE A 57 15.66 7.08 10.13
CA ILE A 57 14.28 7.54 10.28
C ILE A 57 14.05 8.82 9.48
N ASN A 58 15.04 9.71 9.42
CA ASN A 58 14.96 10.91 8.59
C ASN A 58 14.77 10.58 7.11
N ASP A 59 15.55 9.63 6.57
CA ASP A 59 15.42 9.19 5.18
C ASP A 59 14.06 8.55 4.91
N ILE A 60 13.52 7.76 5.86
CA ILE A 60 12.19 7.15 5.75
C ILE A 60 11.12 8.24 5.67
N VAL A 61 11.10 9.17 6.64
CA VAL A 61 10.12 10.26 6.71
C VAL A 61 10.19 11.16 5.47
N ARG A 62 11.36 11.31 4.85
CA ARG A 62 11.55 12.08 3.62
C ARG A 62 11.27 11.29 2.33
N GLY A 63 10.83 10.04 2.41
CA GLY A 63 10.57 9.21 1.24
C GLY A 63 11.82 8.75 0.48
N LYS A 64 13.01 8.88 1.07
CA LYS A 64 14.29 8.49 0.44
C LYS A 64 14.66 7.04 0.72
N ARG A 65 14.01 6.41 1.71
CA ARG A 65 14.31 5.05 2.16
C ARG A 65 13.01 4.31 2.46
N ALA A 66 12.91 3.10 1.95
CA ALA A 66 11.83 2.18 2.26
C ALA A 66 11.86 1.68 3.72
N ILE A 67 10.70 1.35 4.26
CA ILE A 67 10.58 0.68 5.56
C ILE A 67 10.98 -0.79 5.40
N SER A 68 12.06 -1.20 6.06
CA SER A 68 12.50 -2.60 6.12
C SER A 68 11.72 -3.40 7.17
N ALA A 69 11.79 -4.73 7.09
CA ALA A 69 11.19 -5.62 8.09
C ALA A 69 11.71 -5.37 9.52
N ASP A 70 13.02 -5.14 9.70
CA ASP A 70 13.60 -4.75 11.01
C ASP A 70 12.97 -3.45 11.53
N THR A 71 12.80 -2.45 10.65
CA THR A 71 12.19 -1.18 11.05
C THR A 71 10.72 -1.35 11.39
N ALA A 72 9.97 -2.14 10.60
CA ALA A 72 8.57 -2.44 10.85
C ALA A 72 8.35 -3.14 12.20
N LEU A 73 9.19 -4.12 12.56
CA LEU A 73 9.13 -4.78 13.87
C LEU A 73 9.44 -3.83 15.03
N ARG A 74 10.38 -2.89 14.84
CA ARG A 74 10.67 -1.86 15.84
C ARG A 74 9.50 -0.90 16.01
N LEU A 75 8.89 -0.46 14.90
CA LEU A 75 7.71 0.40 14.92
C LEU A 75 6.51 -0.31 15.55
N GLU A 76 6.32 -1.61 15.28
CA GLU A 76 5.30 -2.43 15.95
C GLU A 76 5.52 -2.47 17.45
N ARG A 77 6.76 -2.73 17.88
CA ARG A 77 7.07 -2.77 19.30
C ARG A 77 6.82 -1.42 19.99
N TYR A 78 7.01 -0.31 19.28
CA TYR A 78 6.92 1.03 19.85
C TYR A 78 5.50 1.61 19.81
N PHE A 79 4.83 1.54 18.66
CA PHE A 79 3.50 2.13 18.44
C PHE A 79 2.35 1.13 18.57
N GLY A 80 2.63 -0.18 18.61
CA GLY A 80 1.61 -1.23 18.65
C GLY A 80 0.93 -1.54 17.31
N ALA A 81 1.20 -0.76 16.26
CA ALA A 81 0.74 -1.05 14.90
C ALA A 81 1.58 -2.18 14.27
N SER A 82 0.94 -3.24 13.79
CA SER A 82 1.63 -4.46 13.33
C SER A 82 2.72 -4.20 12.30
N ALA A 83 3.80 -5.00 12.29
CA ALA A 83 4.84 -4.88 11.27
C ALA A 83 4.28 -5.08 9.85
N GLN A 84 3.26 -5.94 9.73
CA GLN A 84 2.56 -6.17 8.47
C GLN A 84 1.85 -4.90 7.97
N PHE A 85 1.29 -4.07 8.87
CA PHE A 85 0.70 -2.79 8.47
C PHE A 85 1.73 -1.90 7.76
N TRP A 86 2.92 -1.73 8.36
CA TRP A 86 3.99 -0.90 7.77
C TRP A 86 4.51 -1.46 6.45
N LEU A 87 4.69 -2.79 6.36
CA LEU A 87 5.14 -3.43 5.13
C LEU A 87 4.07 -3.37 4.02
N ASN A 88 2.79 -3.48 4.37
CA ASN A 88 1.70 -3.34 3.40
C ASN A 88 1.67 -1.94 2.79
N LEU A 89 1.90 -0.90 3.60
CA LEU A 89 2.04 0.48 3.08
C LEU A 89 3.21 0.58 2.10
N GLN A 90 4.35 -0.01 2.44
CA GLN A 90 5.52 0.00 1.56
C GLN A 90 5.26 -0.73 0.25
N ILE A 91 4.67 -1.92 0.30
CA ILE A 91 4.34 -2.70 -0.90
C ILE A 91 3.34 -1.93 -1.78
N ALA A 92 2.31 -1.32 -1.18
CA ALA A 92 1.33 -0.54 -1.92
C ALA A 92 1.98 0.67 -2.62
N TYR A 93 2.91 1.35 -1.96
CA TYR A 93 3.69 2.44 -2.55
C TYR A 93 4.59 1.93 -3.68
N ASP A 94 5.39 0.89 -3.43
CA ASP A 94 6.33 0.34 -4.41
C ASP A 94 5.62 -0.16 -5.68
N LEU A 95 4.45 -0.80 -5.52
CA LEU A 95 3.64 -1.25 -6.65
C LEU A 95 3.10 -0.08 -7.47
N ARG A 96 2.66 1.01 -6.83
CA ARG A 96 2.17 2.21 -7.53
C ARG A 96 3.29 2.86 -8.34
N VAL A 97 4.46 3.08 -7.72
CA VAL A 97 5.65 3.63 -8.38
C VAL A 97 6.07 2.77 -9.56
N ALA A 98 6.15 1.44 -9.37
CA ALA A 98 6.52 0.51 -10.44
C ALA A 98 5.49 0.49 -11.58
N THR A 99 4.20 0.57 -11.24
CA THR A 99 3.11 0.62 -12.23
C THR A 99 3.16 1.91 -13.03
N ALA A 100 3.39 3.05 -12.38
CA ALA A 100 3.53 4.34 -13.06
C ALA A 100 4.77 4.38 -13.96
N ALA A 101 5.89 3.79 -13.52
CA ALA A 101 7.14 3.81 -14.27
C ALA A 101 7.18 2.83 -15.45
N ALA A 102 6.62 1.62 -15.31
CA ALA A 102 6.80 0.53 -16.26
C ALA A 102 5.52 -0.23 -16.62
N GLY A 103 4.38 0.11 -16.02
CA GLY A 103 3.12 -0.65 -16.18
C GLY A 103 2.67 -0.77 -17.64
N GLU A 104 2.66 0.35 -18.38
CA GLU A 104 2.26 0.34 -19.80
C GLU A 104 3.20 -0.49 -20.67
N GLN A 105 4.52 -0.40 -20.42
CA GLN A 105 5.50 -1.18 -21.17
C GLN A 105 5.32 -2.68 -20.91
N ILE A 106 5.15 -3.06 -19.64
CA ILE A 106 4.89 -4.45 -19.24
C ILE A 106 3.61 -4.98 -19.90
N GLU A 107 2.53 -4.19 -19.94
CA GLU A 107 1.28 -4.60 -20.59
C GLU A 107 1.42 -4.78 -22.11
N ARG A 108 2.34 -4.05 -22.76
CA ARG A 108 2.61 -4.18 -24.20
C ARG A 108 3.52 -5.36 -24.53
N GLU A 109 4.50 -5.65 -23.68
CA GLU A 109 5.50 -6.70 -23.90
C GLU A 109 5.01 -8.10 -23.48
N ILE A 110 4.19 -8.18 -22.42
CA ILE A 110 3.80 -9.46 -21.82
C ILE A 110 2.38 -9.84 -22.23
N GLU A 111 2.28 -10.85 -23.11
CA GLU A 111 0.99 -11.46 -23.42
C GLU A 111 0.52 -12.37 -22.25
N PRO A 112 -0.65 -12.11 -21.65
CA PRO A 112 -1.13 -12.93 -20.54
C PRO A 112 -1.46 -14.35 -20.99
N MET A 113 -1.02 -15.34 -20.22
CA MET A 113 -1.39 -16.73 -20.46
C MET A 113 -2.92 -16.90 -20.54
N PRO A 114 -3.44 -17.65 -21.53
CA PRO A 114 -4.86 -17.96 -21.65
C PRO A 114 -5.41 -18.52 -20.35
N LYS A 115 -6.61 -18.07 -19.94
CA LYS A 115 -7.21 -18.46 -18.65
C LYS A 115 -7.28 -19.98 -18.46
N ALA A 116 -7.53 -20.73 -19.54
CA ALA A 116 -7.61 -22.19 -19.53
C ALA A 116 -6.28 -22.87 -19.13
N ASN A 117 -5.15 -22.22 -19.41
CA ASN A 117 -3.81 -22.76 -19.18
C ASN A 117 -3.17 -22.22 -17.89
N ARG A 118 -3.82 -21.25 -17.22
CA ARG A 118 -3.27 -20.68 -16.00
C ARG A 118 -3.13 -21.76 -14.94
N PRO A 119 -1.95 -21.91 -14.32
CA PRO A 119 -1.79 -22.84 -13.22
C PRO A 119 -2.78 -22.44 -12.11
N LYS A 120 -3.48 -23.42 -11.55
CA LYS A 120 -4.21 -23.20 -10.31
C LYS A 120 -3.18 -22.74 -9.28
N MET A 121 -3.45 -21.61 -8.61
CA MET A 121 -2.57 -21.16 -7.55
C MET A 121 -2.31 -22.33 -6.59
N PRO A 122 -1.04 -22.61 -6.26
CA PRO A 122 -0.73 -23.67 -5.33
C PRO A 122 -1.54 -23.43 -4.06
N LYS A 123 -2.32 -24.44 -3.65
CA LYS A 123 -2.95 -24.41 -2.34
C LYS A 123 -1.79 -24.45 -1.35
N VAL A 124 -1.49 -23.31 -0.76
CA VAL A 124 -0.36 -23.21 0.16
C VAL A 124 -0.65 -24.20 1.31
N PRO A 125 0.22 -25.21 1.53
CA PRO A 125 -0.05 -26.22 2.56
C PRO A 125 -0.25 -25.56 3.92
N ALA A 126 -1.03 -26.18 4.82
CA ALA A 126 -1.35 -25.60 6.13
C ALA A 126 -0.10 -25.16 6.93
N GLU A 127 1.03 -25.85 6.74
CA GLU A 127 2.34 -25.50 7.32
C GLU A 127 2.87 -24.14 6.84
N HIS A 128 2.58 -23.76 5.60
CA HIS A 128 2.94 -22.49 4.96
C HIS A 128 1.77 -21.49 4.95
N ALA A 129 0.58 -21.87 5.45
CA ALA A 129 -0.62 -21.05 5.40
C ALA A 129 -0.49 -19.76 6.24
N ARG A 130 0.33 -19.75 7.30
CA ARG A 130 0.67 -18.50 8.01
C ARG A 130 1.40 -17.51 7.11
N ALA A 131 2.40 -17.96 6.35
CA ALA A 131 3.11 -17.13 5.38
C ALA A 131 2.19 -16.67 4.24
N ALA A 132 1.30 -17.54 3.76
CA ALA A 132 0.33 -17.17 2.73
C ALA A 132 -0.77 -16.21 3.21
N ALA A 133 -1.27 -16.35 4.44
CA ALA A 133 -2.25 -15.44 5.00
C ALA A 133 -1.68 -14.02 5.17
N LEU A 134 -0.39 -13.92 5.55
CA LEU A 134 0.36 -12.66 5.56
C LEU A 134 0.48 -12.07 4.15
N ALA A 135 0.78 -12.88 3.14
CA ALA A 135 0.88 -12.44 1.74
C ALA A 135 -0.49 -12.09 1.10
N THR A 136 -1.58 -12.74 1.50
CA THR A 136 -2.91 -12.57 0.87
C THR A 136 -3.57 -11.24 1.26
N HIS A 137 -3.30 -10.70 2.44
CA HIS A 137 -3.79 -9.38 2.86
C HIS A 137 -3.20 -8.22 2.03
N VAL A 138 -2.16 -8.47 1.23
CA VAL A 138 -1.53 -7.50 0.31
C VAL A 138 -2.33 -7.36 -1.00
N ALA A 139 -3.01 -8.41 -1.46
CA ALA A 139 -3.60 -8.47 -2.81
C ALA A 139 -5.06 -7.95 -2.89
N GLY A 140 -5.69 -7.61 -1.76
CA GLY A 140 -7.15 -7.44 -1.65
C GLY A 140 -7.76 -6.17 -2.26
N HIS A 141 -6.98 -5.23 -2.82
CA HIS A 141 -7.53 -3.92 -3.22
C HIS A 141 -7.28 -3.49 -4.68
N VAL A 142 -6.74 -4.35 -5.55
CA VAL A 142 -6.47 -4.00 -6.97
C VAL A 142 -7.56 -4.52 -7.94
N THR A 143 -8.43 -5.43 -7.52
CA THR A 143 -9.39 -6.10 -8.41
C THR A 143 -10.70 -5.37 -8.69
N ALA A 144 -10.90 -4.13 -8.22
CA ALA A 144 -12.18 -3.43 -8.35
C ALA A 144 -12.26 -2.37 -9.47
N ILE A 145 -11.17 -2.05 -10.19
CA ILE A 145 -11.19 -0.94 -11.18
C ILE A 145 -11.48 -1.40 -12.62
N LYS A 146 -11.26 -2.68 -12.99
CA LYS A 146 -11.38 -3.13 -14.39
C LYS A 146 -12.73 -3.79 -14.77
N ALA A 147 -13.76 -3.70 -13.92
CA ALA A 147 -15.05 -4.38 -14.15
C ALA A 147 -16.21 -3.47 -14.63
N ARG A 148 -15.97 -2.20 -15.00
CA ARG A 148 -16.97 -1.33 -15.62
C ARG A 148 -16.49 -0.75 -16.96
N ARG A 149 -16.20 -1.63 -17.91
CA ARG A 149 -16.24 -1.33 -19.35
C ARG A 149 -16.89 -2.51 -20.07
N LYS A 150 -18.24 -2.55 -20.02
CA LYS A 150 -19.15 -3.09 -21.04
C LYS A 150 -20.58 -3.12 -20.46
N ALA A 151 -21.30 -2.03 -20.71
CA ALA A 151 -22.71 -1.99 -21.09
C ALA A 151 -22.98 -0.56 -21.56
#